data_AF-A0A0V1MXK4-F1
#
_entry.id   AF-A0A0V1MXK4-F1
#
_cell.length_a   1.000
_cell.length_b   1.000
_cell.length_c   1.000
_cell.angle_alpha   90.00
_cell.angle_beta   90.00
_cell.angle_gamma   90.00
#
_symmetry.space_group_name_H-M   'P 1'
#
loop_
_entity.id
_entity.type
_entity.pdbx_description
1 polymer ?
#
loop_
_entity_poly.entity_id
_entity_poly.type
_entity_poly.pdbx_seq_one_letter_code
_entity_poly.pdbx_strand_id
1 'polypeptide(L)'
;MDATLTLNKLPVDSTAMNAEKEWKFWLLQFEDFVQLTVDAWISLLKVLRLYLTAATFEYVKDCKSYDEAIVKLNEVYIKLKNGIFARHSNE
;
A
#
# COMPACT_ATOMS: atom_id res chain seq x y z
N MET A 1 -21.78 11.56 -18.04
CA MET A 1 -20.31 11.50 -17.99
C MET A 1 -19.97 10.14 -17.43
N ASP A 2 -19.52 9.22 -18.28
CA ASP A 2 -18.93 7.96 -17.85
C ASP A 2 -17.52 8.26 -17.31
N ALA A 3 -17.46 8.78 -16.09
CA ALA A 3 -16.20 8.94 -15.39
C ALA A 3 -15.70 7.54 -15.05
N THR A 4 -14.76 7.02 -15.84
CA THR A 4 -14.08 5.78 -15.52
C THR A 4 -13.33 5.97 -14.21
N LEU A 5 -13.72 5.27 -13.16
CA LEU A 5 -12.96 5.20 -11.92
C LEU A 5 -11.59 4.58 -12.25
N THR A 6 -10.53 5.30 -11.97
CA THR A 6 -9.16 4.83 -12.18
C THR A 6 -8.36 5.02 -10.90
N LEU A 7 -7.75 3.92 -10.42
CA LEU A 7 -6.78 3.99 -9.35
C LEU A 7 -5.36 4.07 -9.93
N ASN A 8 -4.55 4.99 -9.41
CA ASN A 8 -3.14 5.08 -9.77
C ASN A 8 -2.33 4.02 -9.01
N LYS A 9 -1.21 3.57 -9.59
CA LYS A 9 -0.22 2.77 -8.85
C LYS A 9 0.27 3.53 -7.63
N LEU A 10 0.65 2.81 -6.58
CA LEU A 10 1.19 3.40 -5.36
C LEU A 10 2.38 4.32 -5.73
N PRO A 11 2.26 5.64 -5.52
CA PRO A 11 3.22 6.60 -6.07
C PRO A 11 4.46 6.80 -5.18
N VAL A 12 4.49 6.19 -3.99
CA VAL A 12 5.41 6.56 -2.92
C VAL A 12 6.41 5.45 -2.58
N ASP A 13 7.67 5.83 -2.46
CA ASP A 13 8.71 4.98 -1.91
C ASP A 13 8.62 4.92 -0.38
N SER A 14 8.90 3.75 0.18
CA SER A 14 8.98 3.52 1.63
C SER A 14 9.94 4.44 2.39
N THR A 15 10.96 4.99 1.73
CA THR A 15 11.94 5.90 2.34
C THR A 15 11.50 7.36 2.37
N ALA A 16 10.37 7.70 1.72
CA ALA A 16 9.90 9.07 1.67
C ALA A 16 9.43 9.57 3.04
N MET A 17 9.64 10.85 3.35
CA MET A 17 9.25 11.43 4.64
C MET A 17 7.74 11.36 4.91
N ASN A 18 6.93 11.42 3.83
CA ASN A 18 5.48 11.28 3.85
C ASN A 18 4.99 9.86 3.55
N ALA A 19 5.87 8.85 3.47
CA ALA A 19 5.55 7.48 3.06
C ALA A 19 4.34 6.90 3.80
N GLU A 20 4.29 7.02 5.13
CA GLU A 20 3.15 6.58 5.94
C GLU A 20 1.83 7.25 5.53
N LYS A 21 1.84 8.57 5.34
CA LYS A 21 0.63 9.35 5.04
C LYS A 21 0.10 8.99 3.66
N GLU A 22 0.99 8.93 2.67
CA GLU A 22 0.66 8.56 1.30
C GLU A 22 0.19 7.10 1.21
N TRP A 23 0.82 6.19 1.95
CA TRP A 23 0.39 4.80 2.04
C TRP A 23 -1.03 4.67 2.61
N LYS A 24 -1.31 5.31 3.75
CA LYS A 24 -2.65 5.29 4.37
C LYS A 24 -3.71 5.89 3.45
N PHE A 25 -3.39 7.01 2.80
CA PHE A 25 -4.29 7.66 1.86
C PHE A 25 -4.57 6.77 0.65
N TRP A 26 -3.53 6.20 0.05
CA TRP A 26 -3.66 5.31 -1.10
C TRP A 26 -4.41 4.02 -0.77
N LEU A 27 -4.16 3.43 0.41
CA LEU A 27 -4.84 2.21 0.85
C LEU A 27 -6.35 2.42 0.96
N LEU A 28 -6.79 3.55 1.53
CA LEU A 28 -8.21 3.89 1.62
C LEU A 28 -8.84 3.99 0.22
N GLN A 29 -8.17 4.68 -0.71
CA GLN A 29 -8.63 4.79 -2.09
C GLN A 29 -8.64 3.44 -2.82
N PHE A 30 -7.69 2.56 -2.53
CA PHE A 30 -7.66 1.19 -3.06
C PHE A 30 -8.86 0.37 -2.57
N GLU A 31 -9.17 0.44 -1.28
CA GLU A 31 -10.31 -0.28 -0.68
C GLU A 31 -11.64 0.20 -1.26
N ASP A 32 -11.85 1.53 -1.35
CA ASP A 32 -13.03 2.12 -1.99
C ASP A 32 -13.12 1.69 -3.48
N PHE A 33 -12.01 1.74 -4.21
CA PHE A 33 -11.96 1.35 -5.61
C PHE A 33 -12.33 -0.10 -5.83
N VAL A 34 -11.77 -1.02 -5.03
CA VAL A 34 -12.09 -2.45 -5.09
C VAL A 34 -13.57 -2.67 -4.80
N GLN A 35 -14.10 -2.05 -3.74
CA GLN A 35 -15.50 -2.21 -3.37
C GLN A 35 -16.46 -1.75 -4.48
N LEU A 36 -16.08 -0.72 -5.25
CA LEU A 36 -16.89 -0.16 -6.31
C LEU A 36 -16.73 -0.86 -7.67
N THR A 37 -15.63 -1.57 -7.90
CA THR A 37 -15.26 -2.03 -9.26
C THR A 37 -14.87 -3.50 -9.38
N VAL A 38 -14.54 -4.16 -8.27
CA VAL A 38 -14.02 -5.53 -8.28
C VAL A 38 -15.08 -6.49 -7.77
N ASP A 39 -15.42 -7.48 -8.60
CA ASP A 39 -16.35 -8.53 -8.20
C ASP A 39 -15.82 -9.36 -7.02
N ALA A 40 -16.73 -9.84 -6.17
CA ALA A 40 -16.41 -10.59 -4.96
C ALA A 40 -15.60 -11.89 -5.18
N TRP A 41 -15.58 -12.44 -6.40
CA TRP A 41 -14.80 -13.65 -6.73
C TRP A 41 -13.34 -13.34 -7.10
N ILE A 42 -13.00 -12.08 -7.33
CA ILE A 42 -11.64 -11.65 -7.68
C ILE A 42 -10.79 -11.56 -6.40
N SER A 43 -9.60 -12.14 -6.45
CA SER A 43 -8.68 -12.13 -5.32
C SER A 43 -8.12 -10.73 -5.07
N LEU A 44 -8.46 -10.15 -3.92
CA LEU A 44 -7.97 -8.85 -3.48
C LEU A 44 -6.43 -8.76 -3.45
N LEU A 45 -5.76 -9.85 -3.05
CA LEU A 45 -4.30 -9.95 -3.07
C LEU A 45 -3.71 -9.82 -4.49
N LYS A 46 -4.37 -10.43 -5.49
CA LYS A 46 -3.93 -10.30 -6.89
C LYS A 46 -4.11 -8.86 -7.37
N VAL A 47 -5.25 -8.24 -7.06
CA VAL A 47 -5.52 -6.85 -7.41
C VAL A 47 -4.49 -5.94 -6.77
N LEU A 48 -4.24 -6.07 -5.47
CA LEU A 48 -3.24 -5.28 -4.74
C LEU A 48 -1.90 -5.32 -5.47
N ARG A 49 -1.38 -6.51 -5.79
CA ARG A 49 -0.09 -6.71 -6.48
C ARG A 49 0.01 -6.00 -7.83
N LEU A 50 -1.09 -5.84 -8.57
CA LEU A 50 -1.09 -5.13 -9.86
C LEU A 50 -0.85 -3.62 -9.72
N TYR A 51 -1.24 -3.05 -8.57
CA TYR A 51 -1.11 -1.62 -8.31
C TYR A 51 0.13 -1.24 -7.49
N LEU A 52 0.92 -2.22 -7.06
CA LEU A 52 2.21 -1.97 -6.40
C LEU A 52 3.30 -1.62 -7.42
N THR A 53 4.32 -0.90 -6.94
CA THR A 53 5.59 -0.77 -7.68
C THR A 53 6.40 -2.06 -7.55
N ALA A 54 7.41 -2.23 -8.41
CA ALA A 54 8.29 -3.40 -8.35
C ALA A 54 8.99 -3.54 -6.99
N ALA A 55 9.46 -2.42 -6.42
CA ALA A 55 10.11 -2.42 -5.10
C ALA A 55 9.16 -2.86 -3.98
N THR A 56 7.93 -2.37 -3.99
CA THR A 56 6.94 -2.71 -2.96
C THR A 56 6.42 -4.14 -3.13
N PHE A 57 6.32 -4.62 -4.37
CA PHE A 57 5.90 -5.99 -4.68
C PHE A 57 6.83 -7.05 -4.07
N GLU A 58 8.14 -6.81 -4.02
CA GLU A 58 9.11 -7.76 -3.46
C GLU A 58 8.80 -8.15 -1.99
N TYR A 59 8.24 -7.24 -1.19
CA TYR A 59 7.87 -7.53 0.20
C TYR A 59 6.70 -8.50 0.32
N VAL A 60 5.79 -8.49 -0.65
CA VAL A 60 4.50 -9.21 -0.60
C VAL A 60 4.38 -10.36 -1.59
N LYS A 61 5.41 -10.63 -2.40
CA LYS A 61 5.40 -11.69 -3.42
C LYS A 61 5.11 -13.08 -2.85
N ASP A 62 5.61 -13.35 -1.64
CA ASP A 62 5.47 -14.63 -0.95
C ASP A 62 4.22 -14.72 -0.05
N CYS A 63 3.46 -13.63 0.09
CA CYS A 63 2.26 -13.61 0.91
C CYS A 63 1.15 -14.48 0.30
N LYS A 64 0.36 -15.14 1.15
CA LYS A 64 -0.73 -16.02 0.71
C LYS A 64 -2.12 -15.39 0.87
N SER A 65 -2.24 -14.36 1.69
CA SER A 65 -3.48 -13.62 1.92
C SER A 65 -3.28 -12.12 1.79
N TYR A 66 -4.41 -11.41 1.61
CA TYR A 66 -4.43 -9.95 1.60
C TYR A 66 -3.97 -9.39 2.95
N ASP A 67 -4.50 -9.91 4.07
CA ASP A 67 -4.11 -9.48 5.41
C ASP A 67 -2.60 -9.61 5.66
N GLU A 68 -1.98 -10.72 5.24
CA GLU A 68 -0.53 -10.91 5.39
C GLU A 68 0.25 -9.85 4.60
N ALA A 69 -0.20 -9.53 3.39
CA ALA A 69 0.40 -8.48 2.57
C ALA A 69 0.25 -7.10 3.22
N ILE A 70 -0.94 -6.76 3.75
CA ILE A 70 -1.18 -5.49 4.43
C ILE A 70 -0.33 -5.36 5.70
N VAL A 71 -0.19 -6.42 6.49
CA VAL A 71 0.69 -6.40 7.67
C VAL A 71 2.14 -6.07 7.25
N LYS A 72 2.69 -6.75 6.25
CA LYS A 72 4.05 -6.47 5.78
C LYS A 72 4.21 -5.05 5.24
N LEU A 73 3.25 -4.57 4.44
CA LEU A 73 3.31 -3.21 3.90
C LEU A 73 3.19 -2.16 4.99
N ASN A 74 2.36 -2.38 6.01
CA ASN A 74 2.32 -1.51 7.18
C ASN A 74 3.66 -1.48 7.93
N GLU A 75 4.37 -2.60 8.05
CA GLU A 75 5.72 -2.59 8.64
C GLU A 75 6.71 -1.74 7.82
N VAL A 76 6.65 -1.82 6.49
CA VAL A 76 7.51 -1.05 5.59
C VAL A 76 7.19 0.44 5.63
N TYR A 77 5.92 0.83 5.53
CA TYR A 77 5.51 2.22 5.38
C TYR A 77 5.27 2.96 6.71
N ILE A 78 4.89 2.24 7.78
CA ILE A 78 4.57 2.83 9.09
C ILE A 78 5.72 2.63 10.08
N LYS A 79 6.25 1.40 10.19
CA LYS A 79 7.18 1.02 11.25
C LYS A 79 8.63 1.48 10.95
N LEU A 80 9.05 1.45 9.69
CA LEU A 80 10.37 1.93 9.27
C LEU A 80 10.58 3.41 9.64
N LYS A 81 9.51 4.22 9.60
CA LYS A 81 9.54 5.64 10.00
C LYS A 81 9.78 5.82 11.51
N ASN A 82 9.16 5.00 12.36
CA ASN A 82 9.36 5.07 13.81
C ASN A 82 10.78 4.67 14.24
N GLY A 83 11.43 3.74 13.53
CA GLY A 83 12.81 3.34 13.82
C GLY A 83 13.88 4.36 13.42
N ILE A 84 13.62 5.14 12.36
CA ILE A 84 14.58 6.13 11.84
C ILE A 84 14.40 7.48 12.55
N PHE A 85 13.17 7.92 12.83
CA PHE A 85 12.92 9.19 13.53
C PHE A 85 13.32 9.15 15.01
N ALA A 86 13.28 7.98 15.68
CA ALA A 86 13.69 7.86 17.07
C ALA A 86 15.18 8.20 17.33
N ARG A 87 16.00 8.31 16.29
CA ARG A 87 17.43 8.66 16.42
C ARG A 87 17.76 10.13 16.27
N HIS A 88 16.81 10.96 15.79
CA HIS A 88 17.06 12.38 15.50
C HIS A 88 16.38 13.37 16.45
N SER A 89 15.82 12.91 17.59
CA SER A 89 15.18 13.78 18.59
C SER A 89 15.96 13.92 19.91
N ASN A 90 17.25 13.60 19.93
CA ASN A 90 18.18 14.04 20.96
C ASN A 90 19.24 14.93 20.31
N GLU A 91 18.89 16.18 20.04
CA GLU A 91 19.84 17.29 20.00
C GLU A 91 19.20 18.52 20.66
#